data_AF-A0A928XP29-F1
#
_entry.id   AF-A0A928XP29-F1
#
_cell.length_a   1.000
_cell.length_b   1.000
_cell.length_c   1.000
_cell.angle_alpha   90.00
_cell.angle_beta   90.00
_cell.angle_gamma   90.00
#
_symmetry.space_group_name_H-M   'P 1'
#
loop_
_entity.id
_entity.type
_entity.pdbx_description
1 polymer ?
#
loop_
_entity_poly.entity_id
_entity_poly.type
_entity_poly.pdbx_seq_one_letter_code
_entity_poly.pdbx_strand_id
1 'polypeptide(L)'
;MHRRASLSLLVVALCAAVSAVASAAPGDAAAKKKIDRAINEHYVVTKFDNAEALLLDAIRACGGQCSASTIAKAWMYVGVVRGSGKNNQKGANEAFLNALGADPKIALDDAIATPETKKTFAAARRAKGSSGADVPVGGDEGETSGGPLACLPKVSEVQLRHPIPVSCSAAGAKRLELRYKAGSGGWKSLKMKKRGDAFQTTIPCEAVQKKGTLRFYVRAWDENGDPAGSYGKKADPNKVSLVRDSDEEPPAFPGKDPPRRCPRASAESEEEEAPSCESTDDCDMGLSCVEGSCRSKKAPARPGKNSWIGLHFAYDLALAGGTAVCSRDSQLNNGYACFYKDTEDQYRFEPQPRYANDISTGLAPATARVLVSFDQMVGSGFSVGVRAGYAFGGGPPSGKDRDVKFLPFHAEGRLSYWIGGGTGTIRPYVGVGGGAAQVDAKLPVTVGDCAGVPGGAPSQPGASFAQDAAYYDSCKKRQVAAAPLELDVYKKLGKGFVGVHGGAVFAVTPDSGVKVELGVMQTMPTSGQVIEPSLGYVVGF
;
A
#
# COMPACT_ATOMS: atom_id res chain seq x y z
N MET A 1 46.63 6.52 0.63
CA MET A 1 45.63 6.74 1.70
C MET A 1 44.45 7.50 1.12
N HIS A 2 43.37 6.87 0.65
CA HIS A 2 42.04 7.50 0.46
C HIS A 2 40.99 6.38 0.23
N ARG A 3 40.66 5.68 1.31
CA ARG A 3 39.45 4.85 1.45
C ARG A 3 38.74 5.40 2.67
N ARG A 4 37.46 5.79 2.54
CA ARG A 4 36.43 6.13 3.57
C ARG A 4 35.71 7.43 3.24
N ALA A 5 34.80 7.43 2.27
CA ALA A 5 33.83 8.53 2.09
C ALA A 5 32.58 8.15 1.27
N SER A 6 32.08 6.91 1.36
CA SER A 6 30.91 6.52 0.53
C SER A 6 29.81 5.75 1.27
N LEU A 7 29.86 5.65 2.60
CA LEU A 7 28.82 4.94 3.38
C LEU A 7 27.78 5.87 4.04
N SER A 8 27.99 7.18 4.08
CA SER A 8 27.09 8.10 4.80
C SER A 8 25.95 8.69 3.95
N LEU A 9 25.98 8.55 2.62
CA LEU A 9 24.95 9.13 1.76
C LEU A 9 23.71 8.23 1.56
N LEU A 10 23.80 6.93 1.84
CA LEU A 10 22.69 6.00 1.63
C LEU A 10 21.68 5.98 2.79
N VAL A 11 22.08 6.40 4.00
CA VAL A 11 21.22 6.42 5.20
C VAL A 11 20.33 7.66 5.25
N VAL A 12 20.74 8.79 4.66
CA VAL A 12 19.94 10.02 4.61
C VAL A 12 18.86 9.97 3.52
N ALA A 13 19.11 9.24 2.42
CA ALA A 13 18.13 9.09 1.33
C ALA A 13 16.94 8.17 1.68
N LEU A 14 17.09 7.26 2.66
CA LEU A 14 15.99 6.39 3.10
C LEU A 14 15.07 7.04 4.14
N CYS A 15 15.54 8.06 4.87
CA CYS A 15 14.72 8.87 5.78
C CYS A 15 13.88 9.94 5.07
N ALA A 16 14.24 10.35 3.84
CA ALA A 16 13.52 11.39 3.10
C ALA A 16 12.28 10.89 2.32
N ALA A 17 12.05 9.57 2.26
CA ALA A 17 10.89 8.98 1.59
C ALA A 17 9.66 8.77 2.52
N VAL A 18 9.70 9.25 3.76
CA VAL A 18 8.58 9.18 4.72
C VAL A 18 7.84 10.53 4.87
N SER A 19 8.26 11.58 4.15
CA SER A 19 7.65 12.91 4.23
C SER A 19 6.70 13.20 3.07
N ALA A 20 5.63 12.42 2.97
CA ALA A 20 4.40 12.84 2.30
C ALA A 20 3.20 12.44 3.16
N VAL A 21 3.26 12.72 4.45
CA VAL A 21 2.03 12.88 5.23
C VAL A 21 1.40 14.15 4.67
N ALA A 22 0.43 13.99 3.77
CA ALA A 22 -0.42 15.08 3.33
C ALA A 22 -1.12 15.64 4.58
N SER A 23 -0.56 16.68 5.19
CA SER A 23 -1.25 17.43 6.24
C SER A 23 -2.57 17.86 5.67
N ALA A 24 -3.66 17.29 6.20
CA ALA A 24 -5.00 17.70 5.85
C ALA A 24 -5.12 19.20 6.12
N ALA A 25 -5.56 19.96 5.13
CA ALA A 25 -5.72 21.40 5.29
C ALA A 25 -6.80 21.66 6.36
N PRO A 26 -6.76 22.79 7.11
CA PRO A 26 -7.66 23.02 8.25
C PRO A 26 -9.16 22.87 7.93
N GLY A 27 -9.59 23.10 6.69
CA GLY A 27 -10.96 22.93 6.23
C GLY A 27 -11.34 21.51 5.76
N ASP A 28 -10.38 20.60 5.58
CA ASP A 28 -10.59 19.29 4.96
C ASP A 28 -11.52 18.40 5.77
N ALA A 29 -11.41 18.40 7.10
CA ALA A 29 -12.24 17.55 7.96
C ALA A 29 -13.72 17.92 7.86
N ALA A 30 -14.03 19.23 7.88
CA ALA A 30 -15.40 19.73 7.75
C ALA A 30 -15.97 19.47 6.35
N ALA A 31 -15.18 19.68 5.29
CA ALA A 31 -15.58 19.41 3.92
C ALA A 31 -15.81 17.92 3.67
N LYS A 32 -14.92 17.04 4.16
CA LYS A 32 -15.07 15.58 4.06
C LYS A 32 -16.36 15.09 4.72
N LYS A 33 -16.70 15.59 5.91
CA LYS A 33 -17.98 15.25 6.58
C LYS A 33 -19.20 15.64 5.74
N LYS A 34 -19.17 16.80 5.06
CA LYS A 34 -20.26 17.22 4.16
C LYS A 34 -20.33 16.35 2.90
N ILE A 35 -19.18 16.01 2.31
CA ILE A 35 -19.10 15.10 1.16
C ILE A 35 -19.66 13.71 1.53
N ASP A 36 -19.27 13.17 2.69
CA ASP A 36 -19.72 11.85 3.13
C ASP A 36 -21.24 11.83 3.39
N ARG A 37 -21.81 12.86 4.03
CA ARG A 37 -23.27 12.97 4.18
C ARG A 37 -23.98 13.10 2.83
N ALA A 38 -23.43 13.87 1.90
CA ALA A 38 -24.04 14.04 0.58
C ALA A 38 -24.17 12.70 -0.15
N ILE A 39 -23.17 11.83 -0.07
CA ILE A 39 -23.19 10.52 -0.72
C ILE A 39 -23.94 9.49 0.12
N ASN A 40 -23.55 9.29 1.37
CA ASN A 40 -24.04 8.18 2.20
C ASN A 40 -25.38 8.44 2.89
N GLU A 41 -25.86 9.69 2.95
CA GLU A 41 -27.17 10.00 3.56
C GLU A 41 -28.17 10.57 2.55
N HIS A 42 -27.73 11.31 1.53
CA HIS A 42 -28.64 11.95 0.56
C HIS A 42 -28.69 11.22 -0.78
N TYR A 43 -27.54 10.90 -1.39
CA TYR A 43 -27.49 10.25 -2.69
C TYR A 43 -28.08 8.83 -2.66
N VAL A 44 -27.71 8.02 -1.65
CA VAL A 44 -28.21 6.62 -1.52
C VAL A 44 -29.72 6.52 -1.32
N VAL A 45 -30.37 7.54 -0.76
CA VAL A 45 -31.83 7.62 -0.61
C VAL A 45 -32.47 8.49 -1.70
N THR A 46 -31.79 8.68 -2.83
CA THR A 46 -32.24 9.41 -4.02
C THR A 46 -32.61 10.89 -3.81
N LYS A 47 -32.12 11.52 -2.73
CA LYS A 47 -32.27 12.96 -2.45
C LYS A 47 -31.17 13.76 -3.15
N PHE A 48 -31.17 13.73 -4.49
CA PHE A 48 -30.07 14.26 -5.31
C PHE A 48 -29.89 15.78 -5.17
N ASP A 49 -30.96 16.55 -5.02
CA ASP A 49 -30.86 18.00 -4.82
C ASP A 49 -30.20 18.36 -3.49
N ASN A 50 -30.50 17.62 -2.43
CA ASN A 50 -29.84 17.80 -1.13
C ASN A 50 -28.37 17.38 -1.18
N ALA A 51 -28.05 16.28 -1.87
CA ALA A 51 -26.68 15.84 -2.08
C ALA A 51 -25.87 16.90 -2.85
N GLU A 52 -26.40 17.42 -3.96
CA GLU A 52 -25.75 18.46 -4.75
C GLU A 52 -25.57 19.76 -3.95
N ALA A 53 -26.61 20.23 -3.25
CA ALA A 53 -26.55 21.43 -2.43
C ALA A 53 -25.47 21.33 -1.34
N LEU A 54 -25.37 20.16 -0.68
CA LEU A 54 -24.39 19.93 0.39
C LEU A 54 -22.96 19.85 -0.15
N LEU A 55 -22.74 19.29 -1.34
CA LEU A 55 -21.44 19.27 -2.02
C LEU A 55 -21.01 20.67 -2.45
N LEU A 56 -21.91 21.45 -3.06
CA LEU A 56 -21.64 22.83 -3.45
C LEU A 56 -21.41 23.75 -2.23
N ASP A 57 -22.10 23.49 -1.13
CA ASP A 57 -21.86 24.17 0.15
C ASP A 57 -20.48 23.81 0.73
N ALA A 58 -20.05 22.55 0.63
CA ALA A 58 -18.70 22.15 1.01
C ALA A 58 -17.63 22.89 0.19
N ILE A 59 -17.83 23.00 -1.14
CA ILE A 59 -16.92 23.73 -2.04
C ILE A 59 -16.87 25.21 -1.69
N ARG A 60 -18.00 25.87 -1.45
CA ARG A 60 -18.06 27.29 -1.08
C ARG A 60 -17.43 27.57 0.28
N ALA A 61 -17.72 26.74 1.27
CA ALA A 61 -17.18 26.87 2.62
C ALA A 61 -15.65 26.67 2.68
N CYS A 62 -15.06 26.02 1.67
CA CYS A 62 -13.63 25.77 1.65
C CYS A 62 -12.79 27.03 1.53
N GLY A 63 -13.19 28.10 0.82
CA GLY A 63 -12.54 29.42 0.84
C GLY A 63 -10.99 29.49 0.72
N GLY A 64 -10.33 28.46 0.16
CA GLY A 64 -8.85 28.30 0.15
C GLY A 64 -8.22 27.52 1.32
N GLN A 65 -9.01 27.12 2.32
CA GLN A 65 -8.61 26.34 3.50
C GLN A 65 -8.68 24.81 3.31
N CYS A 66 -9.16 24.34 2.16
CA CYS A 66 -9.21 22.92 1.81
C CYS A 66 -8.09 22.55 0.83
N SER A 67 -7.62 21.32 0.91
CA SER A 67 -6.66 20.78 -0.05
C SER A 67 -7.30 20.61 -1.43
N ALA A 68 -6.47 20.69 -2.46
CA ALA A 68 -6.88 20.49 -3.85
C ALA A 68 -7.57 19.13 -4.06
N SER A 69 -7.11 18.09 -3.36
CA SER A 69 -7.72 16.75 -3.40
C SER A 69 -9.14 16.73 -2.81
N THR A 70 -9.39 17.42 -1.69
CA THR A 70 -10.74 17.50 -1.10
C THR A 70 -11.70 18.25 -2.03
N ILE A 71 -11.25 19.37 -2.62
CA ILE A 71 -12.05 20.15 -3.58
C ILE A 71 -12.33 19.31 -4.84
N ALA A 72 -11.33 18.61 -5.36
CA ALA A 72 -11.50 17.71 -6.50
C ALA A 72 -12.49 16.60 -6.22
N LYS A 73 -12.44 15.98 -5.03
CA LYS A 73 -13.39 14.95 -4.60
C LYS A 73 -14.82 15.47 -4.50
N ALA A 74 -15.01 16.68 -3.95
CA ALA A 74 -16.33 17.31 -3.91
C ALA A 74 -16.89 17.54 -5.32
N TRP A 75 -16.10 18.10 -6.23
CA TRP A 75 -16.50 18.31 -7.63
C TRP A 75 -16.75 17.00 -8.38
N MET A 76 -15.96 15.95 -8.13
CA MET A 76 -16.17 14.61 -8.69
C MET A 76 -17.55 14.09 -8.31
N TYR A 77 -17.93 14.19 -7.04
CA TYR A 77 -19.25 13.78 -6.59
C TYR A 77 -20.38 14.68 -7.08
N VAL A 78 -20.17 15.99 -7.27
CA VAL A 78 -21.16 16.84 -7.97
C VAL A 78 -21.41 16.28 -9.37
N GLY A 79 -20.36 15.84 -10.06
CA GLY A 79 -20.46 15.19 -11.36
C GLY A 79 -21.26 13.89 -11.32
N VAL A 80 -21.04 13.04 -10.32
CA VAL A 80 -21.81 11.80 -10.13
C VAL A 80 -23.28 12.09 -9.82
N VAL A 81 -23.57 13.00 -8.88
CA VAL A 81 -24.95 13.37 -8.53
C VAL A 81 -25.70 13.90 -9.75
N ARG A 82 -25.08 14.79 -10.52
CA ARG A 82 -25.68 15.35 -11.73
C ARG A 82 -25.87 14.30 -12.81
N GLY A 83 -24.84 13.51 -13.11
CA GLY A 83 -24.86 12.56 -14.21
C GLY A 83 -25.70 11.32 -13.90
N SER A 84 -25.44 10.67 -12.78
CA SER A 84 -26.05 9.39 -12.41
C SER A 84 -27.35 9.54 -11.62
N GLY A 85 -27.47 10.58 -10.78
CA GLY A 85 -28.69 10.85 -10.02
C GLY A 85 -29.72 11.66 -10.80
N LYS A 86 -29.30 12.75 -11.45
CA LYS A 86 -30.19 13.73 -12.11
C LYS A 86 -30.25 13.60 -13.63
N ASN A 87 -29.56 12.62 -14.21
CA ASN A 87 -29.44 12.40 -15.66
C ASN A 87 -28.98 13.65 -16.45
N ASN A 88 -28.20 14.52 -15.82
CA ASN A 88 -27.67 15.75 -16.38
C ASN A 88 -26.18 15.57 -16.74
N GLN A 89 -25.91 14.95 -17.88
CA GLN A 89 -24.53 14.68 -18.32
C GLN A 89 -23.75 15.97 -18.66
N LYS A 90 -24.44 17.03 -19.13
CA LYS A 90 -23.80 18.32 -19.40
C LYS A 90 -23.27 18.95 -18.11
N GLY A 91 -24.12 19.05 -17.10
CA GLY A 91 -23.74 19.56 -15.78
C GLY A 91 -22.72 18.65 -15.07
N ALA A 92 -22.74 17.34 -15.35
CA ALA A 92 -21.73 16.40 -14.86
C ALA A 92 -20.35 16.67 -15.48
N ASN A 93 -20.29 16.89 -16.80
CA ASN A 93 -19.05 17.24 -17.50
C ASN A 93 -18.39 18.51 -16.93
N GLU A 94 -19.17 19.56 -16.69
CA GLU A 94 -18.69 20.80 -16.08
C GLU A 94 -18.07 20.56 -14.69
N ALA A 95 -18.75 19.76 -13.86
CA ALA A 95 -18.26 19.40 -12.53
C ALA A 95 -16.97 18.55 -12.61
N PHE A 96 -16.88 17.60 -13.55
CA PHE A 96 -15.68 16.80 -13.74
C PHE A 96 -14.49 17.61 -14.26
N LEU A 97 -14.71 18.61 -15.12
CA LEU A 97 -13.66 19.53 -15.56
C LEU A 97 -13.11 20.37 -14.40
N ASN A 98 -13.97 20.79 -13.47
CA ASN A 98 -13.55 21.45 -12.22
C ASN A 98 -12.79 20.49 -11.31
N ALA A 99 -13.25 19.24 -11.16
CA ALA A 99 -12.57 18.21 -10.39
C ALA A 99 -11.14 17.96 -10.89
N LEU A 100 -11.00 17.71 -12.20
CA LEU A 100 -9.71 17.50 -12.87
C LEU A 100 -8.85 18.76 -12.91
N GLY A 101 -9.46 19.94 -12.83
CA GLY A 101 -8.76 21.21 -12.69
C GLY A 101 -8.14 21.38 -11.31
N ALA A 102 -8.80 20.90 -10.25
CA ALA A 102 -8.27 20.91 -8.89
C ALA A 102 -7.24 19.80 -8.65
N ASP A 103 -7.50 18.58 -9.10
CA ASP A 103 -6.57 17.44 -9.00
C ASP A 103 -6.59 16.60 -10.30
N PRO A 104 -5.54 16.66 -11.14
CA PRO A 104 -5.45 15.86 -12.37
C PRO A 104 -5.42 14.34 -12.14
N LYS A 105 -5.14 13.89 -10.90
CA LYS A 105 -5.08 12.47 -10.53
C LYS A 105 -6.41 11.95 -9.99
N ILE A 106 -7.44 12.79 -9.85
CA ILE A 106 -8.74 12.38 -9.32
C ILE A 106 -9.32 11.21 -10.14
N ALA A 107 -9.81 10.19 -9.43
CA ALA A 107 -10.48 9.04 -10.02
C ALA A 107 -11.99 9.14 -9.78
N LEU A 108 -12.77 8.62 -10.74
CA LEU A 108 -14.22 8.51 -10.60
C LEU A 108 -14.56 7.39 -9.60
N ASP A 109 -15.61 7.60 -8.80
CA ASP A 109 -16.21 6.52 -8.03
C ASP A 109 -17.09 5.65 -8.95
N ASP A 110 -16.49 4.59 -9.48
CA ASP A 110 -17.12 3.67 -10.43
C ASP A 110 -18.27 2.86 -9.83
N ALA A 111 -18.39 2.77 -8.51
CA ALA A 111 -19.42 1.98 -7.83
C ALA A 111 -20.80 2.64 -7.90
N ILE A 112 -20.85 3.97 -7.94
CA ILE A 112 -22.09 4.75 -7.94
C ILE A 112 -22.33 5.52 -9.25
N ALA A 113 -21.40 5.44 -10.20
CA ALA A 113 -21.50 6.06 -11.51
C ALA A 113 -22.12 5.11 -12.56
N THR A 114 -23.11 5.62 -13.29
CA THR A 114 -23.70 4.96 -14.48
C THR A 114 -22.69 4.87 -15.64
N PRO A 115 -22.86 3.93 -16.59
CA PRO A 115 -22.01 3.85 -17.79
C PRO A 115 -21.92 5.16 -18.57
N GLU A 116 -23.00 5.93 -18.62
CA GLU A 116 -23.08 7.24 -19.27
C GLU A 116 -22.20 8.25 -18.53
N THR A 117 -22.31 8.31 -17.19
CA THR A 117 -21.47 9.19 -16.36
C THR A 117 -19.99 8.79 -16.43
N LYS A 118 -19.66 7.50 -16.54
CA LYS A 118 -18.30 7.00 -16.78
C LYS A 118 -17.74 7.51 -18.11
N LYS A 119 -18.54 7.46 -19.19
CA LYS A 119 -18.17 8.04 -20.49
C LYS A 119 -17.94 9.55 -20.38
N THR A 120 -18.82 10.26 -19.66
CA THR A 120 -18.71 11.72 -19.43
C THR A 120 -17.41 12.07 -18.70
N PHE A 121 -17.05 11.35 -17.64
CA PHE A 121 -15.77 11.57 -16.93
C PHE A 121 -14.56 11.27 -17.82
N ALA A 122 -14.60 10.19 -18.60
CA ALA A 122 -13.54 9.86 -19.54
C ALA A 122 -13.36 10.94 -20.62
N ALA A 123 -14.46 11.52 -21.11
CA ALA A 123 -14.44 12.65 -22.04
C ALA A 123 -13.84 13.90 -21.40
N ALA A 124 -14.26 14.26 -20.17
CA ALA A 124 -13.71 15.39 -19.42
C ALA A 124 -12.20 15.24 -19.19
N ARG A 125 -11.73 14.02 -18.88
CA ARG A 125 -10.31 13.70 -18.71
C ARG A 125 -9.51 13.82 -20.00
N ARG A 126 -10.08 13.42 -21.14
CA ARG A 126 -9.47 13.63 -22.46
C ARG A 126 -9.41 15.10 -22.82
N ALA A 127 -10.46 15.87 -22.55
CA ALA A 127 -10.50 17.31 -22.79
C ALA A 127 -9.46 18.08 -21.97
N LYS A 128 -9.30 17.77 -20.67
CA LYS A 128 -8.24 18.33 -19.82
C LYS A 128 -6.82 17.84 -20.18
N GLY A 129 -6.72 16.65 -20.76
CA GLY A 129 -5.47 16.12 -21.33
C GLY A 129 -5.13 16.65 -22.72
N SER A 130 -6.01 17.45 -23.33
CA SER A 130 -5.88 18.00 -24.69
C SER A 130 -5.93 19.53 -24.65
N SER A 131 -4.94 20.14 -23.98
CA SER A 131 -4.36 21.38 -24.46
C SER A 131 -3.29 21.00 -25.48
N GLY A 132 -3.75 20.78 -26.72
CA GLY A 132 -2.99 20.29 -27.87
C GLY A 132 -3.92 19.63 -28.90
N ALA A 133 -4.60 20.47 -29.70
CA ALA A 133 -5.38 20.28 -30.94
C ALA A 133 -5.77 18.86 -31.47
N ASP A 134 -7.10 18.57 -31.47
CA ASP A 134 -8.01 18.26 -32.63
C ASP A 134 -7.47 17.54 -33.90
N VAL A 135 -8.06 16.54 -34.59
CA VAL A 135 -9.29 15.66 -34.61
C VAL A 135 -8.97 14.45 -35.57
N PRO A 136 -9.88 13.59 -36.10
CA PRO A 136 -10.83 12.58 -35.59
C PRO A 136 -10.44 11.10 -35.89
N VAL A 137 -11.24 10.16 -35.38
CA VAL A 137 -11.30 8.76 -35.85
C VAL A 137 -11.99 8.68 -37.21
N GLY A 138 -11.28 8.19 -38.22
CA GLY A 138 -11.79 7.76 -39.52
C GLY A 138 -10.88 6.66 -40.06
N GLY A 139 -11.48 5.59 -40.59
CA GLY A 139 -10.80 4.37 -40.97
C GLY A 139 -9.94 4.46 -42.23
N ASP A 140 -9.29 3.32 -42.45
CA ASP A 140 -8.61 2.84 -43.66
C ASP A 140 -7.19 3.33 -43.99
N GLU A 141 -6.40 2.30 -44.31
CA GLU A 141 -5.09 2.22 -44.94
C GLU A 141 -4.29 3.52 -45.14
N GLY A 142 -3.36 3.76 -44.22
CA GLY A 142 -2.26 4.70 -44.40
C GLY A 142 -0.93 3.94 -44.39
N GLU A 143 -0.41 3.68 -45.57
CA GLU A 143 0.94 3.21 -45.86
C GLU A 143 1.96 4.10 -45.13
N THR A 144 2.60 3.59 -44.08
CA THR A 144 3.63 4.34 -43.35
C THR A 144 4.87 4.49 -44.24
N SER A 145 5.11 5.71 -44.70
CA SER A 145 6.35 6.17 -45.34
C SER A 145 7.48 6.37 -44.32
N GLY A 146 7.80 5.30 -43.57
CA GLY A 146 9.05 5.18 -42.82
C GLY A 146 9.85 4.05 -43.46
N GLY A 147 11.11 4.31 -43.83
CA GLY A 147 11.96 3.34 -44.54
C GLY A 147 11.95 1.94 -43.92
N PRO A 148 12.18 0.87 -44.71
CA PRO A 148 11.91 -0.50 -44.29
C PRO A 148 12.65 -0.84 -43.00
N LEU A 149 11.89 -1.08 -41.92
CA LEU A 149 12.44 -1.57 -40.67
C LEU A 149 13.00 -2.98 -40.89
N ALA A 150 14.32 -3.12 -40.89
CA ALA A 150 15.00 -4.39 -41.13
C ALA A 150 15.54 -4.95 -39.82
N CYS A 151 15.18 -6.19 -39.49
CA CYS A 151 15.64 -6.89 -38.29
C CYS A 151 16.44 -8.15 -38.64
N LEU A 152 17.44 -8.45 -37.81
CA LEU A 152 18.32 -9.62 -37.86
C LEU A 152 18.45 -10.25 -36.46
N PRO A 153 18.76 -11.55 -36.36
CA PRO A 153 18.84 -12.51 -37.45
C PRO A 153 17.42 -12.91 -37.92
N LYS A 154 17.29 -13.28 -39.20
CA LYS A 154 16.06 -13.91 -39.72
C LYS A 154 16.16 -15.39 -39.43
N VAL A 155 15.52 -15.84 -38.36
CA VAL A 155 15.50 -17.26 -37.97
C VAL A 155 14.07 -17.80 -38.07
N SER A 156 13.93 -18.94 -38.75
CA SER A 156 12.68 -19.71 -38.83
C SER A 156 12.59 -20.72 -37.69
N GLU A 157 13.73 -21.21 -37.23
CA GLU A 157 13.85 -22.26 -36.23
C GLU A 157 14.91 -21.92 -35.19
N VAL A 158 14.67 -22.24 -33.92
CA VAL A 158 15.62 -22.03 -32.83
C VAL A 158 15.58 -23.21 -31.87
N GLN A 159 16.75 -23.77 -31.57
CA GLN A 159 16.87 -24.80 -30.57
C GLN A 159 16.44 -24.29 -29.18
N LEU A 160 15.71 -25.11 -28.43
CA LEU A 160 15.27 -24.80 -27.08
C LEU A 160 16.43 -24.34 -26.20
N ARG A 161 16.09 -23.37 -25.33
CA ARG A 161 17.01 -22.71 -24.40
C ARG A 161 18.04 -21.80 -25.07
N HIS A 162 17.98 -21.52 -26.37
CA HIS A 162 18.72 -20.40 -26.93
C HIS A 162 17.87 -19.13 -26.86
N PRO A 163 18.27 -18.10 -26.07
CA PRO A 163 17.58 -16.82 -26.10
C PRO A 163 17.79 -16.19 -27.48
N ILE A 164 16.81 -15.43 -27.96
CA ILE A 164 16.82 -14.93 -29.34
C ILE A 164 17.21 -13.45 -29.34
N PRO A 165 18.48 -13.10 -29.64
CA PRO A 165 18.87 -11.71 -29.85
C PRO A 165 18.21 -11.16 -31.10
N VAL A 166 17.70 -9.94 -31.04
CA VAL A 166 17.08 -9.24 -32.17
C VAL A 166 17.68 -7.85 -32.28
N SER A 167 18.22 -7.55 -33.46
CA SER A 167 18.82 -6.27 -33.83
C SER A 167 18.07 -5.69 -35.01
N CYS A 168 17.54 -4.47 -34.88
CA CYS A 168 16.81 -3.80 -35.95
C CYS A 168 17.47 -2.46 -36.32
N SER A 169 17.60 -2.18 -37.61
CA SER A 169 17.99 -0.87 -38.13
C SER A 169 16.74 -0.11 -38.57
N ALA A 170 16.66 1.16 -38.16
CA ALA A 170 15.49 2.01 -38.38
C ALA A 170 15.96 3.46 -38.58
N ALA A 171 16.01 3.92 -39.83
CA ALA A 171 16.36 5.31 -40.12
C ALA A 171 15.26 6.25 -39.56
N GLY A 172 15.64 7.27 -38.80
CA GLY A 172 14.72 8.26 -38.22
C GLY A 172 13.96 7.83 -36.96
N ALA A 173 13.96 6.55 -36.59
CA ALA A 173 13.27 6.11 -35.37
C ALA A 173 14.06 6.46 -34.10
N LYS A 174 13.36 6.96 -33.08
CA LYS A 174 13.93 7.26 -31.75
C LYS A 174 13.67 6.15 -30.74
N ARG A 175 12.58 5.40 -30.90
CA ARG A 175 12.17 4.34 -29.97
C ARG A 175 11.67 3.11 -30.72
N LEU A 176 12.17 1.93 -30.35
CA LEU A 176 11.66 0.64 -30.82
C LEU A 176 11.20 -0.24 -29.66
N GLU A 177 10.13 -1.00 -29.90
CA GLU A 177 9.57 -1.97 -28.96
C GLU A 177 9.29 -3.29 -29.68
N LEU A 178 9.82 -4.37 -29.14
CA LEU A 178 9.54 -5.73 -29.59
C LEU A 178 8.41 -6.32 -28.75
N ARG A 179 7.38 -6.85 -29.41
CA ARG A 179 6.26 -7.55 -28.78
C ARG A 179 6.35 -9.02 -29.12
N TYR A 180 6.31 -9.91 -28.13
CA TYR A 180 6.42 -11.35 -28.36
C TYR A 180 5.39 -12.16 -27.56
N LYS A 181 5.07 -13.36 -28.02
CA LYS A 181 4.34 -14.39 -27.26
C LYS A 181 4.88 -15.78 -27.58
N ALA A 182 4.95 -16.64 -26.57
CA ALA A 182 5.34 -18.04 -26.71
C ALA A 182 4.11 -18.93 -26.51
N GLY A 183 3.85 -19.85 -27.44
CA GLY A 183 2.69 -20.76 -27.35
C GLY A 183 1.35 -20.03 -27.29
N SER A 184 0.49 -20.44 -26.35
CA SER A 184 -0.83 -19.84 -26.08
C SER A 184 -0.79 -18.64 -25.12
N GLY A 185 0.40 -18.21 -24.66
CA GLY A 185 0.55 -17.11 -23.73
C GLY A 185 0.18 -15.73 -24.30
N GLY A 186 -0.03 -14.76 -23.40
CA GLY A 186 -0.29 -13.36 -23.75
C GLY A 186 0.93 -12.64 -24.36
N TRP A 187 0.68 -11.53 -25.07
CA TRP A 187 1.72 -10.68 -25.65
C TRP A 187 2.50 -9.90 -24.58
N LYS A 188 3.82 -10.02 -24.59
CA LYS A 188 4.77 -9.31 -23.72
C LYS A 188 5.56 -8.27 -24.52
N SER A 189 6.10 -7.26 -23.84
CA SER A 189 6.84 -6.13 -24.43
C SER A 189 8.28 -6.08 -23.98
N LEU A 190 9.20 -5.82 -24.91
CA LEU A 190 10.62 -5.52 -24.65
C LEU A 190 10.99 -4.20 -25.30
N LYS A 191 11.46 -3.23 -24.51
CA LYS A 191 12.06 -2.01 -25.03
C LYS A 191 13.41 -2.37 -25.67
N MET A 192 13.65 -1.90 -26.89
CA MET A 192 14.94 -2.09 -27.56
C MET A 192 15.89 -0.93 -27.22
N LYS A 193 17.17 -1.25 -26.96
CA LYS A 193 18.20 -0.27 -26.60
C LYS A 193 19.01 0.09 -27.85
N LYS A 194 19.20 1.39 -28.11
CA LYS A 194 20.07 1.86 -29.19
C LYS A 194 21.54 1.50 -28.88
N ARG A 195 22.23 0.94 -29.87
CA ARG A 195 23.63 0.48 -29.85
C ARG A 195 24.23 0.72 -31.24
N GLY A 196 25.02 1.79 -31.37
CA GLY A 196 25.43 2.29 -32.69
C GLY A 196 24.20 2.65 -33.54
N ASP A 197 24.16 2.14 -34.76
CA ASP A 197 23.08 2.39 -35.73
C ASP A 197 21.90 1.40 -35.61
N ALA A 198 21.97 0.46 -34.67
CA ALA A 198 20.93 -0.55 -34.45
C ALA A 198 20.25 -0.41 -33.08
N PHE A 199 19.02 -0.89 -33.01
CA PHE A 199 18.29 -1.12 -31.76
C PHE A 199 18.32 -2.59 -31.44
N GLN A 200 18.76 -2.94 -30.25
CA GLN A 200 18.99 -4.32 -29.84
C GLN A 200 18.16 -4.69 -28.62
N THR A 201 17.64 -5.91 -28.61
CA THR A 201 17.04 -6.55 -27.44
C THR A 201 17.22 -8.07 -27.55
N THR A 202 16.85 -8.79 -26.50
CA THR A 202 16.94 -10.25 -26.46
C THR A 202 15.64 -10.81 -25.92
N ILE A 203 15.00 -11.70 -26.67
CA ILE A 203 13.87 -12.47 -26.18
C ILE A 203 14.40 -13.44 -25.12
N PRO A 204 13.89 -13.37 -23.88
CA PRO A 204 14.60 -13.93 -22.73
C PRO A 204 14.40 -15.43 -22.60
N CYS A 205 15.24 -16.05 -21.76
CA CYS A 205 15.33 -17.49 -21.56
C CYS A 205 13.99 -18.18 -21.26
N GLU A 206 13.08 -17.51 -20.56
CA GLU A 206 11.78 -18.07 -20.15
C GLU A 206 10.84 -18.29 -21.34
N ALA A 207 11.02 -17.52 -22.42
CA ALA A 207 10.18 -17.60 -23.61
C ALA A 207 10.57 -18.77 -24.55
N VAL A 208 11.75 -19.36 -24.34
CA VAL A 208 12.37 -20.36 -25.23
C VAL A 208 12.58 -21.73 -24.57
N GLN A 209 11.93 -21.97 -23.41
CA GLN A 209 12.07 -23.23 -22.65
C GLN A 209 11.24 -24.38 -23.22
N LYS A 210 10.12 -24.08 -23.89
CA LYS A 210 9.13 -25.10 -24.31
C LYS A 210 9.02 -25.17 -25.83
N LYS A 211 8.87 -26.40 -26.37
CA LYS A 211 8.62 -26.64 -27.79
C LYS A 211 7.33 -25.93 -28.22
N GLY A 212 7.34 -25.31 -29.40
CA GLY A 212 6.17 -24.64 -29.96
C GLY A 212 6.53 -23.42 -30.81
N THR A 213 5.52 -22.64 -31.20
CA THR A 213 5.74 -21.44 -32.03
C THR A 213 5.83 -20.18 -31.17
N LEU A 214 6.97 -19.51 -31.26
CA LEU A 214 7.15 -18.15 -30.76
C LEU A 214 6.74 -17.15 -31.85
N ARG A 215 5.96 -16.12 -31.49
CA ARG A 215 5.51 -15.08 -32.41
C ARG A 215 5.98 -13.72 -31.94
N PHE A 216 6.50 -12.88 -32.82
CA PHE A 216 6.92 -11.53 -32.46
C PHE A 216 6.74 -10.51 -33.59
N TYR A 217 6.63 -9.24 -33.22
CA TYR A 217 6.69 -8.11 -34.15
C TYR A 217 7.38 -6.91 -33.47
N VAL A 218 7.92 -6.00 -34.26
CA VAL A 218 8.59 -4.78 -33.76
C VAL A 218 7.85 -3.56 -34.28
N ARG A 219 7.71 -2.56 -33.40
CA ARG A 219 7.19 -1.23 -33.76
C ARG A 219 8.25 -0.17 -33.51
N ALA A 220 8.36 0.77 -34.43
CA ALA A 220 9.21 1.94 -34.34
C ALA A 220 8.36 3.21 -34.18
N TRP A 221 8.89 4.17 -33.45
CA TRP A 221 8.33 5.50 -33.30
C TRP A 221 9.41 6.56 -33.47
N ASP A 222 9.04 7.72 -34.00
CA ASP A 222 9.91 8.89 -34.15
C ASP A 222 10.01 9.72 -32.85
N GLU A 223 10.51 10.94 -32.97
CA GLU A 223 10.70 11.88 -31.84
C GLU A 223 9.39 12.42 -31.26
N ASN A 224 8.36 12.56 -32.11
CA ASN A 224 7.05 13.07 -31.70
C ASN A 224 6.15 11.95 -31.13
N GLY A 225 6.60 10.70 -31.26
CA GLY A 225 5.85 9.54 -30.84
C GLY A 225 4.93 8.98 -31.93
N ASP A 226 5.10 9.42 -33.17
CA ASP A 226 4.36 8.92 -34.33
C ASP A 226 4.94 7.59 -34.81
N PRO A 227 4.12 6.67 -35.36
CA PRO A 227 4.60 5.39 -35.87
C PRO A 227 5.58 5.58 -37.05
N ALA A 228 6.84 5.18 -36.85
CA ALA A 228 7.91 5.33 -37.84
C ALA A 228 8.19 4.05 -38.65
N GLY A 229 7.47 2.95 -38.37
CA GLY A 229 7.60 1.69 -39.11
C GLY A 229 7.34 0.45 -38.26
N SER A 230 7.27 -0.72 -38.91
CA SER A 230 7.07 -2.01 -38.24
C SER A 230 7.75 -3.16 -38.96
N TYR A 231 8.17 -4.18 -38.20
CA TYR A 231 8.70 -5.44 -38.69
C TYR A 231 7.78 -6.56 -38.19
N GLY A 232 6.93 -7.05 -39.09
CA GLY A 232 5.72 -7.81 -38.74
C GLY A 232 4.64 -6.93 -38.10
N LYS A 233 3.43 -7.48 -37.95
CA LYS A 233 2.29 -6.81 -37.30
C LYS A 233 1.64 -7.77 -36.28
N LYS A 234 0.76 -7.26 -35.41
CA LYS A 234 0.03 -8.13 -34.47
C LYS A 234 -0.87 -9.14 -35.20
N ALA A 235 -1.46 -8.72 -36.33
CA ALA A 235 -2.29 -9.56 -37.18
C ALA A 235 -1.48 -10.60 -37.98
N ASP A 236 -0.27 -10.22 -38.40
CA ASP A 236 0.67 -11.11 -39.10
C ASP A 236 2.09 -11.00 -38.48
N PRO A 237 2.34 -11.73 -37.38
CA PRO A 237 3.61 -11.66 -36.68
C PRO A 237 4.65 -12.60 -37.29
N ASN A 238 5.93 -12.27 -37.12
CA ASN A 238 7.03 -13.18 -37.42
C ASN A 238 6.90 -14.43 -36.54
N LYS A 239 7.17 -15.61 -37.11
CA LYS A 239 7.00 -16.91 -36.45
C LYS A 239 8.36 -17.62 -36.38
N VAL A 240 8.69 -18.14 -35.21
CA VAL A 240 9.90 -18.92 -34.94
C VAL A 240 9.48 -20.25 -34.30
N SER A 241 9.91 -21.36 -34.88
CA SER A 241 9.72 -22.70 -34.35
C SER A 241 10.75 -23.00 -33.28
N LEU A 242 10.30 -23.29 -32.06
CA LEU A 242 11.16 -23.71 -30.96
C LEU A 242 11.23 -25.24 -30.93
N VAL A 243 12.41 -25.80 -31.22
CA VAL A 243 12.64 -27.25 -31.43
C VAL A 243 13.69 -27.81 -30.48
N ARG A 244 13.65 -29.12 -30.18
CA ARG A 244 14.61 -29.75 -29.25
C ARG A 244 16.04 -29.72 -29.81
N ASP A 245 16.15 -30.05 -31.09
CA ASP A 245 17.37 -30.07 -31.89
C ASP A 245 17.08 -29.32 -33.18
N SER A 246 18.05 -28.55 -33.64
CA SER A 246 17.97 -27.64 -34.78
C SER A 246 19.29 -27.75 -35.51
N ASP A 247 19.24 -27.90 -36.83
CA ASP A 247 20.41 -27.81 -37.69
C ASP A 247 20.74 -26.36 -38.06
N GLU A 248 19.82 -25.41 -37.82
CA GLU A 248 20.10 -23.96 -37.93
C GLU A 248 21.09 -23.50 -36.85
N GLU A 249 22.04 -22.64 -37.25
CA GLU A 249 22.99 -22.02 -36.33
C GLU A 249 22.26 -21.19 -35.24
N PRO A 250 22.72 -21.23 -33.98
CA PRO A 250 22.07 -20.47 -32.91
C PRO A 250 22.05 -18.95 -33.21
N PRO A 251 20.91 -18.28 -32.97
CA PRO A 251 20.78 -16.87 -33.30
C PRO A 251 21.73 -16.00 -32.49
N ALA A 252 22.45 -15.12 -33.17
CA ALA A 252 23.38 -14.16 -32.58
C ALA A 252 23.10 -12.72 -33.04
N PHE A 253 23.63 -11.73 -32.31
CA PHE A 253 23.73 -10.39 -32.87
C PHE A 253 24.71 -10.38 -34.05
N PRO A 254 24.54 -9.49 -35.06
CA PRO A 254 25.47 -9.40 -36.17
C PRO A 254 26.92 -9.24 -35.70
N GLY A 255 27.80 -10.17 -36.13
CA GLY A 255 29.23 -10.18 -35.78
C GLY A 255 29.55 -10.52 -34.32
N LYS A 256 28.67 -11.19 -33.59
CA LYS A 256 28.87 -11.67 -32.21
C LYS A 256 28.65 -13.17 -32.10
N ASP A 257 29.26 -13.78 -31.10
CA ASP A 257 28.99 -15.17 -30.76
C ASP A 257 27.55 -15.34 -30.25
N PRO A 258 26.89 -16.48 -30.52
CA PRO A 258 25.57 -16.75 -29.99
C PRO A 258 25.53 -16.74 -28.46
N PRO A 259 24.45 -16.23 -27.85
CA PRO A 259 24.26 -16.35 -26.41
C PRO A 259 24.30 -17.82 -25.95
N ARG A 260 24.88 -18.07 -24.77
CA ARG A 260 24.91 -19.41 -24.17
C ARG A 260 23.48 -19.94 -23.96
N ARG A 261 23.31 -21.26 -24.10
CA ARG A 261 22.05 -21.93 -23.76
C ARG A 261 21.68 -21.66 -22.30
N CYS A 262 20.43 -21.31 -22.10
CA CYS A 262 19.83 -21.12 -20.80
C CYS A 262 19.87 -22.44 -20.01
N PRO A 263 19.99 -22.36 -18.67
CA PRO A 263 19.75 -23.52 -17.82
C PRO A 263 18.33 -24.05 -18.07
N ARG A 264 18.14 -25.36 -17.97
CA ARG A 264 16.79 -25.96 -17.97
C ARG A 264 16.02 -25.34 -16.79
N ALA A 265 14.82 -24.82 -17.04
CA ALA A 265 13.91 -24.51 -15.94
C ALA A 265 13.77 -25.78 -15.09
N SER A 266 13.99 -25.63 -13.78
CA SER A 266 13.96 -26.68 -12.73
C SER A 266 13.27 -27.97 -13.18
N ALA A 267 14.05 -29.05 -13.21
CA ALA A 267 13.61 -30.40 -13.57
C ALA A 267 12.29 -30.75 -12.85
N GLU A 268 11.19 -30.67 -13.59
CA GLU A 268 10.10 -31.61 -13.41
C GLU A 268 10.62 -32.94 -14.00
N SER A 269 10.56 -33.95 -13.15
CA SER A 269 11.03 -35.31 -13.32
C SER A 269 10.66 -35.93 -14.66
N GLU A 270 11.66 -36.21 -15.47
CA GLU A 270 11.71 -37.44 -16.26
C GLU A 270 13.02 -38.13 -15.87
N GLU A 271 12.91 -39.34 -15.34
CA GLU A 271 14.02 -40.22 -15.00
C GLU A 271 14.83 -40.51 -16.28
N GLU A 272 15.96 -39.82 -16.45
CA GLU A 272 17.08 -40.36 -17.22
C GLU A 272 18.10 -40.89 -16.20
N GLU A 273 18.43 -42.17 -16.31
CA GLU A 273 19.43 -42.85 -15.49
C GLU A 273 20.74 -42.04 -15.47
N ALA A 274 21.19 -41.66 -14.29
CA ALA A 274 22.49 -41.02 -14.12
C ALA A 274 23.59 -42.04 -14.48
N PRO A 275 24.64 -41.64 -15.23
CA PRO A 275 25.72 -42.54 -15.60
C PRO A 275 26.39 -43.14 -14.36
N SER A 276 26.71 -44.42 -14.44
CA SER A 276 27.33 -45.16 -13.34
C SER A 276 28.80 -44.79 -13.15
N CYS A 277 29.29 -44.83 -11.92
CA CYS A 277 30.69 -44.52 -11.57
C CYS A 277 31.19 -45.43 -10.44
N GLU A 278 32.50 -45.61 -10.33
CA GLU A 278 33.14 -46.28 -9.19
C GLU A 278 33.85 -45.28 -8.27
N SER A 279 34.33 -44.17 -8.84
CA SER A 279 35.05 -43.11 -8.14
C SER A 279 34.60 -41.72 -8.63
N THR A 280 34.92 -40.67 -7.87
CA THR A 280 34.57 -39.29 -8.23
C THR A 280 35.29 -38.80 -9.49
N ASP A 281 36.42 -39.41 -9.84
CA ASP A 281 37.21 -39.06 -11.02
C ASP A 281 36.54 -39.56 -12.32
N ASP A 282 35.60 -40.51 -12.22
CA ASP A 282 34.80 -41.02 -13.34
C ASP A 282 33.64 -40.08 -13.73
N CYS A 283 33.46 -38.98 -12.98
CA CYS A 283 32.36 -38.06 -13.15
C CYS A 283 32.80 -36.71 -13.74
N ASP A 284 31.99 -36.14 -14.63
CA ASP A 284 32.23 -34.82 -15.22
C ASP A 284 32.39 -33.72 -14.16
N MET A 285 33.16 -32.67 -14.51
CA MET A 285 33.49 -31.57 -13.61
C MET A 285 32.26 -30.97 -12.91
N GLY A 286 32.20 -31.12 -11.58
CA GLY A 286 31.11 -30.63 -10.72
C GLY A 286 30.16 -31.73 -10.21
N LEU A 287 30.38 -32.98 -10.60
CA LEU A 287 29.70 -34.17 -10.10
C LEU A 287 30.62 -34.96 -9.14
N SER A 288 30.02 -35.79 -8.29
CA SER A 288 30.73 -36.74 -7.42
C SER A 288 30.03 -38.09 -7.45
N CYS A 289 30.79 -39.16 -7.34
CA CYS A 289 30.23 -40.51 -7.34
C CYS A 289 29.54 -40.79 -6.02
N VAL A 290 28.22 -41.00 -6.07
CA VAL A 290 27.39 -41.29 -4.90
C VAL A 290 26.53 -42.51 -5.24
N GLU A 291 26.72 -43.60 -4.49
CA GLU A 291 26.00 -44.87 -4.68
C GLU A 291 26.10 -45.42 -6.11
N GLY A 292 27.28 -45.28 -6.71
CA GLY A 292 27.53 -45.79 -8.06
C GLY A 292 26.95 -44.95 -9.18
N SER A 293 26.52 -43.71 -8.94
CA SER A 293 26.07 -42.78 -9.99
C SER A 293 26.61 -41.36 -9.81
N CYS A 294 26.95 -40.70 -10.93
CA CYS A 294 27.46 -39.34 -10.91
C CYS A 294 26.35 -38.33 -10.58
N ARG A 295 26.42 -37.71 -9.40
CA ARG A 295 25.44 -36.71 -8.93
C ARG A 295 26.12 -35.38 -8.66
N SER A 296 25.42 -34.27 -8.94
CA SER A 296 25.97 -32.95 -8.62
C SER A 296 26.07 -32.77 -7.10
N LYS A 297 27.12 -32.08 -6.64
CA LYS A 297 27.19 -31.58 -5.26
C LYS A 297 26.14 -30.49 -5.04
N LYS A 298 24.86 -30.84 -5.10
CA LYS A 298 23.86 -30.17 -4.28
C LYS A 298 24.20 -30.63 -2.87
N ALA A 299 24.77 -29.73 -2.06
CA ALA A 299 24.55 -29.85 -0.63
C ALA A 299 23.06 -30.17 -0.46
N PRO A 300 22.68 -31.22 0.29
CA PRO A 300 21.28 -31.56 0.44
C PRO A 300 20.58 -30.26 0.78
N ALA A 301 19.57 -29.89 -0.02
CA ALA A 301 18.71 -28.80 0.34
C ALA A 301 18.16 -29.20 1.70
N ARG A 302 18.69 -28.62 2.78
CA ARG A 302 18.02 -28.69 4.07
C ARG A 302 16.59 -28.28 3.76
N PRO A 303 15.58 -29.07 4.17
CA PRO A 303 14.19 -28.67 3.98
C PRO A 303 14.09 -27.20 4.36
N GLY A 304 13.64 -26.37 3.43
CA GLY A 304 13.60 -24.92 3.62
C GLY A 304 12.89 -24.67 4.95
N LYS A 305 13.55 -23.94 5.84
CA LYS A 305 13.01 -23.59 7.15
C LYS A 305 11.79 -22.71 6.92
N ASN A 306 10.63 -23.34 6.90
CA ASN A 306 9.39 -22.71 6.52
C ASN A 306 8.69 -22.11 7.75
N SER A 307 9.16 -22.41 8.95
CA SER A 307 8.62 -21.87 10.19
C SER A 307 9.57 -20.84 10.77
N TRP A 308 9.02 -19.74 11.26
CA TRP A 308 9.75 -18.66 11.91
C TRP A 308 9.11 -18.36 13.26
N ILE A 309 9.93 -18.24 14.30
CA ILE A 309 9.50 -17.68 15.59
C ILE A 309 10.18 -16.34 15.82
N GLY A 310 9.55 -15.45 16.57
CA GLY A 310 10.15 -14.18 16.91
C GLY A 310 9.70 -13.59 18.23
N LEU A 311 10.56 -12.76 18.81
CA LEU A 311 10.28 -11.92 19.96
C LEU A 311 10.36 -10.45 19.51
N HIS A 312 9.35 -9.65 19.84
CA HIS A 312 9.20 -8.28 19.38
C HIS A 312 8.81 -7.36 20.53
N PHE A 313 9.25 -6.11 20.41
CA PHE A 313 8.78 -4.99 21.21
C PHE A 313 8.02 -4.05 20.28
N ALA A 314 6.84 -3.61 20.69
CA ALA A 314 6.03 -2.66 19.96
C ALA A 314 5.63 -1.47 20.83
N TYR A 315 5.40 -0.33 20.19
CA TYR A 315 4.93 0.87 20.85
C TYR A 315 3.79 1.49 20.08
N ASP A 316 2.62 1.59 20.70
CA ASP A 316 1.41 2.07 20.05
C ASP A 316 1.33 3.59 20.07
N LEU A 317 0.97 4.15 18.92
CA LEU A 317 0.61 5.55 18.75
C LEU A 317 -0.84 5.60 18.25
N ALA A 318 -1.76 6.07 19.09
CA ALA A 318 -3.17 6.16 18.73
C ALA A 318 -3.52 7.55 18.21
N LEU A 319 -4.35 7.63 17.18
CA LEU A 319 -4.95 8.88 16.77
C LEU A 319 -6.02 9.26 17.80
N ALA A 320 -5.78 10.32 18.57
CA ALA A 320 -6.67 10.81 19.60
C ALA A 320 -6.98 12.29 19.38
N GLY A 321 -8.23 12.68 19.58
CA GLY A 321 -8.69 14.05 19.43
C GLY A 321 -10.18 14.13 19.70
N GLY A 322 -10.63 15.27 20.20
CA GLY A 322 -12.02 15.43 20.59
C GLY A 322 -12.26 16.76 21.31
N THR A 323 -13.52 17.13 21.41
CA THR A 323 -13.96 18.33 22.13
C THR A 323 -14.54 17.96 23.47
N ALA A 324 -14.33 18.80 24.49
CA ALA A 324 -14.84 18.56 25.84
C ALA A 324 -14.56 17.14 26.36
N VAL A 325 -13.31 16.67 26.24
CA VAL A 325 -12.95 15.24 26.42
C VAL A 325 -13.17 14.72 27.85
N CYS A 326 -13.18 15.61 28.83
CA CYS A 326 -13.48 15.27 30.23
C CYS A 326 -14.92 15.57 30.66
N SER A 327 -15.78 16.03 29.75
CA SER A 327 -17.22 16.10 30.03
C SER A 327 -17.78 14.74 30.38
N ARG A 328 -18.85 14.72 31.18
CA ARG A 328 -19.54 13.49 31.55
C ARG A 328 -20.02 12.72 30.31
N ASP A 329 -20.49 13.42 29.29
CA ASP A 329 -20.90 12.80 28.03
C ASP A 329 -19.72 12.08 27.34
N SER A 330 -18.58 12.75 27.20
CA SER A 330 -17.38 12.15 26.61
C SER A 330 -16.88 10.94 27.39
N GLN A 331 -16.96 10.99 28.72
CA GLN A 331 -16.53 9.89 29.58
C GLN A 331 -17.48 8.67 29.57
N LEU A 332 -18.76 8.86 29.24
CA LEU A 332 -19.76 7.79 29.18
C LEU A 332 -19.93 7.22 27.76
N ASN A 333 -19.87 8.08 26.75
CA ASN A 333 -20.32 7.76 25.39
C ASN A 333 -19.20 7.78 24.35
N ASN A 334 -18.09 8.52 24.60
CA ASN A 334 -17.06 8.77 23.58
C ASN A 334 -15.73 8.06 23.86
N GLY A 335 -15.69 7.13 24.83
CA GLY A 335 -14.51 6.31 25.12
C GLY A 335 -13.35 7.07 25.76
N TYR A 336 -13.64 8.20 26.42
CA TYR A 336 -12.67 8.92 27.24
C TYR A 336 -12.79 8.51 28.71
N ALA A 337 -11.71 8.60 29.46
CA ALA A 337 -11.72 8.51 30.90
C ALA A 337 -10.67 9.47 31.46
N CYS A 338 -11.08 10.38 32.35
CA CYS A 338 -10.18 11.37 32.93
C CYS A 338 -9.86 11.01 34.38
N PHE A 339 -8.61 11.18 34.78
CA PHE A 339 -8.11 10.88 36.11
C PHE A 339 -7.37 12.07 36.68
N TYR A 340 -7.40 12.23 38.00
CA TYR A 340 -6.49 13.18 38.64
C TYR A 340 -5.06 12.77 38.30
N LYS A 341 -4.25 13.77 37.94
CA LYS A 341 -2.88 13.57 37.48
C LYS A 341 -2.10 12.63 38.40
N ASP A 342 -1.46 11.61 37.80
CA ASP A 342 -0.64 10.62 38.50
C ASP A 342 -1.39 9.77 39.56
N THR A 343 -2.71 9.65 39.43
CA THR A 343 -3.55 8.80 40.29
C THR A 343 -4.44 7.85 39.47
N GLU A 344 -5.09 6.90 40.14
CA GLU A 344 -6.17 6.11 39.55
C GLU A 344 -7.57 6.64 39.86
N ASP A 345 -7.65 7.80 40.52
CA ASP A 345 -8.91 8.40 40.92
C ASP A 345 -9.53 9.12 39.73
N GLN A 346 -10.67 8.59 39.27
CA GLN A 346 -11.35 9.12 38.10
C GLN A 346 -11.97 10.49 38.42
N TYR A 347 -11.75 11.47 37.55
CA TYR A 347 -12.44 12.75 37.56
C TYR A 347 -13.89 12.56 37.07
N ARG A 348 -14.85 12.69 37.99
CA ARG A 348 -16.28 12.39 37.74
C ARG A 348 -17.17 13.64 37.69
N PHE A 349 -16.56 14.82 37.69
CA PHE A 349 -17.27 16.09 37.66
C PHE A 349 -17.43 16.60 36.23
N GLU A 350 -18.30 17.59 36.04
CA GLU A 350 -18.43 18.27 34.75
C GLU A 350 -17.51 19.49 34.75
N PRO A 351 -16.54 19.58 33.83
CA PRO A 351 -15.71 20.76 33.73
C PRO A 351 -16.50 21.94 33.15
N GLN A 352 -16.01 23.15 33.35
CA GLN A 352 -16.67 24.36 32.86
C GLN A 352 -16.74 24.33 31.31
N PRO A 353 -17.89 24.63 30.67
CA PRO A 353 -18.06 24.40 29.22
C PRO A 353 -17.07 25.11 28.30
N ARG A 354 -16.52 26.27 28.69
CA ARG A 354 -15.47 26.98 27.91
C ARG A 354 -14.06 26.43 28.15
N TYR A 355 -13.89 25.58 29.17
CA TYR A 355 -12.63 25.01 29.62
C TYR A 355 -12.75 23.48 29.81
N ALA A 356 -13.63 22.83 29.07
CA ALA A 356 -13.86 21.37 29.12
C ALA A 356 -12.78 20.55 28.37
N ASN A 357 -11.79 21.25 27.82
CA ASN A 357 -10.67 20.81 27.01
C ASN A 357 -10.98 20.13 25.69
N ASP A 358 -10.45 20.76 24.66
CA ASP A 358 -10.36 20.21 23.32
C ASP A 358 -8.95 19.67 23.11
N ILE A 359 -8.86 18.42 22.68
CA ILE A 359 -7.62 17.81 22.24
C ILE A 359 -7.57 17.93 20.72
N SER A 360 -6.61 18.70 20.21
CA SER A 360 -6.27 18.71 18.79
C SER A 360 -6.01 17.29 18.31
N THR A 361 -6.65 16.89 17.21
CA THR A 361 -6.50 15.54 16.68
C THR A 361 -5.06 15.29 16.26
N GLY A 362 -4.42 14.27 16.83
CA GLY A 362 -3.03 13.94 16.58
C GLY A 362 -2.66 12.56 17.11
N LEU A 363 -1.41 12.16 16.86
CA LEU A 363 -0.86 10.92 17.40
C LEU A 363 -0.51 11.11 18.87
N ALA A 364 -1.11 10.28 19.72
CA ALA A 364 -0.88 10.23 21.14
C ALA A 364 -0.14 8.94 21.51
N PRO A 365 0.86 9.02 22.42
CA PRO A 365 1.46 7.84 23.02
C PRO A 365 0.41 6.96 23.70
N ALA A 366 0.49 5.65 23.47
CA ALA A 366 -0.44 4.68 24.03
C ALA A 366 0.31 3.53 24.72
N THR A 367 -0.01 2.29 24.38
CA THR A 367 0.50 1.10 25.04
C THR A 367 1.85 0.63 24.49
N ALA A 368 2.68 0.02 25.34
CA ALA A 368 3.89 -0.68 24.92
C ALA A 368 3.65 -2.20 24.98
N ARG A 369 4.27 -3.01 24.12
CA ARG A 369 3.98 -4.44 24.04
C ARG A 369 5.24 -5.28 23.93
N VAL A 370 5.20 -6.46 24.56
CA VAL A 370 6.12 -7.57 24.28
C VAL A 370 5.33 -8.67 23.61
N LEU A 371 5.81 -9.12 22.45
CA LEU A 371 5.07 -9.97 21.54
C LEU A 371 5.93 -11.16 21.12
N VAL A 372 5.35 -12.36 21.10
CA VAL A 372 5.90 -13.53 20.44
C VAL A 372 5.13 -13.78 19.14
N SER A 373 5.82 -14.20 18.09
CA SER A 373 5.19 -14.55 16.81
C SER A 373 5.61 -15.93 16.34
N PHE A 374 4.72 -16.56 15.58
CA PHE A 374 5.01 -17.72 14.75
C PHE A 374 4.51 -17.43 13.33
N ASP A 375 5.38 -17.52 12.33
CA ASP A 375 5.07 -17.30 10.92
C ASP A 375 5.43 -18.56 10.13
N GLN A 376 4.47 -19.14 9.42
CA GLN A 376 4.64 -20.29 8.54
C GLN A 376 4.60 -19.84 7.09
N MET A 377 5.67 -20.07 6.35
CA MET A 377 5.72 -19.88 4.89
C MET A 377 4.80 -20.90 4.21
N VAL A 378 3.95 -20.41 3.31
CA VAL A 378 2.98 -21.19 2.54
C VAL A 378 3.17 -20.85 1.06
N GLY A 379 3.65 -21.82 0.27
CA GLY A 379 3.95 -21.62 -1.15
C GLY A 379 5.11 -20.66 -1.40
N SER A 380 5.18 -20.11 -2.62
CA SER A 380 6.25 -19.19 -3.02
C SER A 380 5.85 -17.73 -2.75
N GLY A 381 6.11 -17.26 -1.52
CA GLY A 381 6.03 -15.82 -1.19
C GLY A 381 4.88 -15.40 -0.28
N PHE A 382 4.16 -16.33 0.34
CA PHE A 382 3.20 -16.00 1.40
C PHE A 382 3.60 -16.62 2.72
N SER A 383 3.18 -15.99 3.82
CA SER A 383 3.18 -16.63 5.15
C SER A 383 1.87 -16.39 5.88
N VAL A 384 1.47 -17.41 6.64
CA VAL A 384 0.38 -17.33 7.61
C VAL A 384 1.02 -17.35 8.99
N GLY A 385 0.64 -16.42 9.86
CA GLY A 385 1.23 -16.28 11.17
C GLY A 385 0.25 -15.94 12.26
N VAL A 386 0.70 -16.12 13.49
CA VAL A 386 0.03 -15.69 14.70
C VAL A 386 0.98 -14.89 15.56
N ARG A 387 0.45 -13.93 16.31
CA ARG A 387 1.19 -13.15 17.30
C ARG A 387 0.40 -13.09 18.58
N ALA A 388 1.09 -13.26 19.70
CA ALA A 388 0.53 -13.16 21.03
C ALA A 388 1.43 -12.30 21.91
N GLY A 389 0.89 -11.64 22.93
CA GLY A 389 1.74 -10.87 23.84
C GLY A 389 1.00 -10.16 24.95
N TYR A 390 1.76 -9.31 25.64
CA TYR A 390 1.31 -8.55 26.79
C TYR A 390 1.58 -7.05 26.59
N ALA A 391 0.59 -6.23 26.94
CA ALA A 391 0.59 -4.78 26.81
C ALA A 391 0.71 -4.08 28.16
N PHE A 392 1.49 -3.00 28.19
CA PHE A 392 1.78 -2.15 29.33
C PHE A 392 1.30 -0.72 29.06
N GLY A 393 1.09 0.07 30.11
CA GLY A 393 0.67 1.47 29.97
C GLY A 393 -0.82 1.66 29.68
N GLY A 394 -1.64 0.62 29.89
CA GLY A 394 -3.09 0.74 29.81
C GLY A 394 -3.67 1.67 30.88
N GLY A 395 -4.82 2.28 30.60
CA GLY A 395 -5.43 3.23 31.53
C GLY A 395 -6.07 2.56 32.74
N PRO A 396 -6.22 3.27 33.87
CA PRO A 396 -6.82 2.72 35.08
C PRO A 396 -8.28 2.24 34.85
N PRO A 397 -8.81 1.42 35.78
CA PRO A 397 -10.22 1.03 35.77
C PRO A 397 -11.15 2.25 35.75
N SER A 398 -12.10 2.24 34.82
CA SER A 398 -13.04 3.34 34.56
C SER A 398 -14.49 2.84 34.56
N GLY A 399 -15.46 3.72 34.34
CA GLY A 399 -16.89 3.40 34.37
C GLY A 399 -17.49 3.63 35.76
N LYS A 400 -18.82 3.57 35.87
CA LYS A 400 -19.56 3.95 37.09
C LYS A 400 -19.03 3.22 38.33
N ASP A 401 -18.70 1.94 38.20
CA ASP A 401 -18.25 1.07 39.30
C ASP A 401 -16.81 0.57 39.12
N ARG A 402 -15.99 1.28 38.30
CA ARG A 402 -14.62 0.87 37.93
C ARG A 402 -14.57 -0.52 37.28
N ASP A 403 -15.64 -0.88 36.59
CA ASP A 403 -15.88 -2.16 35.94
C ASP A 403 -15.19 -2.28 34.57
N VAL A 404 -14.90 -1.15 33.92
CA VAL A 404 -14.22 -1.11 32.63
C VAL A 404 -12.70 -1.14 32.84
N LYS A 405 -12.15 -2.35 32.85
CA LYS A 405 -10.72 -2.63 33.01
C LYS A 405 -9.99 -2.77 31.68
N PHE A 406 -8.74 -2.33 31.65
CA PHE A 406 -7.83 -2.53 30.53
C PHE A 406 -7.56 -4.03 30.31
N LEU A 407 -7.61 -4.47 29.05
CA LEU A 407 -7.24 -5.83 28.64
C LEU A 407 -5.77 -5.85 28.18
N PRO A 408 -4.83 -6.40 28.97
CA PRO A 408 -3.41 -6.33 28.65
C PRO A 408 -2.93 -7.41 27.69
N PHE A 409 -3.83 -8.18 27.06
CA PHE A 409 -3.46 -9.27 26.16
C PHE A 409 -3.56 -8.84 24.71
N HIS A 410 -2.61 -9.32 23.90
CA HIS A 410 -2.61 -9.20 22.44
C HIS A 410 -2.72 -10.60 21.83
N ALA A 411 -3.60 -10.76 20.86
CA ALA A 411 -3.70 -11.92 19.99
C ALA A 411 -4.02 -11.46 18.56
N GLU A 412 -3.27 -11.92 17.57
CA GLU A 412 -3.39 -11.50 16.17
C GLU A 412 -3.17 -12.69 15.23
N GLY A 413 -4.03 -12.85 14.23
CA GLY A 413 -3.80 -13.70 13.07
C GLY A 413 -3.35 -12.85 11.88
N ARG A 414 -2.40 -13.35 11.08
CA ARG A 414 -1.66 -12.57 10.08
C ARG A 414 -1.50 -13.32 8.77
N LEU A 415 -1.64 -12.60 7.66
CA LEU A 415 -1.30 -13.07 6.32
C LEU A 415 -0.34 -12.07 5.67
N SER A 416 0.85 -12.54 5.31
CA SER A 416 1.90 -11.71 4.72
C SER A 416 2.27 -12.17 3.32
N TYR A 417 2.50 -11.22 2.43
CA TYR A 417 3.15 -11.40 1.14
C TYR A 417 4.59 -10.89 1.21
N TRP A 418 5.55 -11.77 0.91
CA TRP A 418 6.98 -11.51 0.91
C TRP A 418 7.46 -11.13 -0.49
N ILE A 419 7.87 -9.88 -0.65
CA ILE A 419 8.34 -9.33 -1.92
C ILE A 419 9.68 -10.00 -2.25
N GLY A 420 9.80 -10.55 -3.46
CA GLY A 420 10.99 -11.33 -3.86
C GLY A 420 11.09 -12.69 -3.16
N GLY A 421 9.97 -13.22 -2.66
CA GLY A 421 9.89 -14.57 -2.08
C GLY A 421 10.60 -14.72 -0.74
N GLY A 422 10.92 -13.63 -0.05
CA GLY A 422 11.61 -13.65 1.25
C GLY A 422 13.08 -14.04 1.15
N THR A 423 13.70 -13.86 -0.02
CA THR A 423 15.11 -14.17 -0.27
C THR A 423 16.02 -12.95 -0.10
N GLY A 424 17.33 -13.19 0.07
CA GLY A 424 18.33 -12.13 0.20
C GLY A 424 18.52 -11.61 1.62
N THR A 425 19.37 -10.57 1.73
CA THR A 425 19.78 -9.96 3.01
C THR A 425 18.69 -9.06 3.61
N ILE A 426 17.86 -8.46 2.76
CA ILE A 426 16.70 -7.66 3.17
C ILE A 426 15.48 -8.36 2.58
N ARG A 427 14.54 -8.74 3.45
CA ARG A 427 13.36 -9.53 3.09
C ARG A 427 12.11 -8.70 3.38
N PRO A 428 11.66 -7.85 2.43
CA PRO A 428 10.51 -6.99 2.62
C PRO A 428 9.19 -7.76 2.49
N TYR A 429 8.18 -7.37 3.26
CA TYR A 429 6.85 -7.95 3.23
C TYR A 429 5.78 -6.91 3.53
N VAL A 430 4.56 -7.21 3.07
CA VAL A 430 3.33 -6.48 3.38
C VAL A 430 2.23 -7.48 3.69
N GLY A 431 1.27 -7.11 4.52
CA GLY A 431 0.24 -8.06 4.93
C GLY A 431 -0.96 -7.40 5.58
N VAL A 432 -1.89 -8.27 5.95
CA VAL A 432 -3.11 -7.94 6.66
C VAL A 432 -3.20 -8.80 7.92
N GLY A 433 -3.80 -8.25 8.96
CA GLY A 433 -3.97 -8.94 10.22
C GLY A 433 -5.21 -8.47 10.96
N GLY A 434 -5.60 -9.24 11.96
CA GLY A 434 -6.70 -8.89 12.84
C GLY A 434 -6.74 -9.79 14.07
N GLY A 435 -7.40 -9.29 15.11
CA GLY A 435 -7.49 -10.02 16.37
C GLY A 435 -8.01 -9.18 17.51
N ALA A 436 -7.49 -9.46 18.71
CA ALA A 436 -7.90 -8.83 19.95
C ALA A 436 -6.71 -8.21 20.67
N ALA A 437 -6.79 -6.91 20.91
CA ALA A 437 -5.87 -6.14 21.75
C ALA A 437 -6.56 -4.84 22.14
N GLN A 438 -6.31 -4.34 23.36
CA GLN A 438 -6.75 -3.00 23.77
C GLN A 438 -5.59 -2.02 23.67
N VAL A 439 -5.90 -0.80 23.21
CA VAL A 439 -4.96 0.33 23.14
C VAL A 439 -5.60 1.49 23.88
N ASP A 440 -4.91 1.99 24.90
CA ASP A 440 -5.34 3.17 25.65
C ASP A 440 -4.29 4.27 25.45
N ALA A 441 -4.71 5.41 24.88
CA ALA A 441 -3.82 6.55 24.63
C ALA A 441 -3.87 7.53 25.79
N LYS A 442 -2.71 7.94 26.33
CA LYS A 442 -2.62 8.86 27.47
C LYS A 442 -2.26 10.27 26.99
N LEU A 443 -3.05 11.27 27.37
CA LEU A 443 -2.75 12.69 27.14
C LEU A 443 -2.99 13.52 28.40
N PRO A 444 -2.12 14.49 28.72
CA PRO A 444 -2.42 15.49 29.73
C PRO A 444 -3.42 16.52 29.19
N VAL A 445 -4.37 16.97 30.03
CA VAL A 445 -5.26 18.10 29.73
C VAL A 445 -5.45 18.98 30.98
N THR A 446 -5.82 20.25 30.81
CA THR A 446 -6.02 21.19 31.93
C THR A 446 -7.45 21.72 31.95
N VAL A 447 -8.36 21.13 32.74
CA VAL A 447 -9.77 21.55 32.73
C VAL A 447 -9.99 22.77 33.62
N GLY A 448 -11.03 23.55 33.34
CA GLY A 448 -11.56 24.49 34.32
C GLY A 448 -12.45 23.77 35.33
N ASP A 449 -11.95 23.54 36.54
CA ASP A 449 -12.71 22.90 37.60
C ASP A 449 -13.68 23.87 38.29
N CYS A 450 -14.89 23.39 38.54
CA CYS A 450 -15.98 24.16 39.12
C CYS A 450 -15.87 24.29 40.66
N ALA A 451 -14.79 23.75 41.26
CA ALA A 451 -14.47 23.84 42.68
C ALA A 451 -14.41 25.28 43.25
N GLY A 452 -14.21 26.30 42.41
CA GLY A 452 -14.14 27.71 42.82
C GLY A 452 -15.48 28.43 42.94
N VAL A 453 -16.62 27.76 42.71
CA VAL A 453 -17.95 28.38 42.79
C VAL A 453 -18.43 28.44 44.25
N PRO A 454 -18.94 29.58 44.75
CA PRO A 454 -19.48 29.66 46.12
C PRO A 454 -20.60 28.63 46.35
N GLY A 455 -20.41 27.75 47.34
CA GLY A 455 -21.28 26.60 47.63
C GLY A 455 -20.86 25.28 46.96
N GLY A 456 -19.82 25.29 46.13
CA GLY A 456 -19.24 24.09 45.54
C GLY A 456 -18.29 23.37 46.50
N ALA A 457 -18.45 22.06 46.65
CA ALA A 457 -17.38 21.24 47.22
C ALA A 457 -16.23 21.16 46.20
N PRO A 458 -14.96 21.22 46.63
CA PRO A 458 -13.85 21.01 45.73
C PRO A 458 -13.95 19.62 45.11
N SER A 459 -13.57 19.49 43.83
CA SER A 459 -13.41 18.16 43.25
C SER A 459 -12.32 17.44 44.05
N GLN A 460 -12.64 16.28 44.62
CA GLN A 460 -11.70 15.51 45.44
C GLN A 460 -11.63 14.07 44.91
N PRO A 461 -10.45 13.45 44.99
CA PRO A 461 -10.32 12.01 44.76
C PRO A 461 -11.35 11.20 45.57
N GLY A 462 -11.97 10.20 44.95
CA GLY A 462 -12.99 9.35 45.60
C GLY A 462 -14.44 9.87 45.58
N ALA A 463 -14.68 11.06 45.02
CA ALA A 463 -16.03 11.60 44.80
C ALA A 463 -16.85 10.84 43.74
N SER A 464 -18.17 10.78 43.87
CA SER A 464 -19.06 10.05 42.95
C SER A 464 -19.81 10.98 41.98
N PHE A 465 -20.17 10.47 40.78
CA PHE A 465 -21.00 11.19 39.79
C PHE A 465 -22.37 11.67 40.33
N ALA A 466 -22.81 11.14 41.48
CA ALA A 466 -24.09 11.49 42.10
C ALA A 466 -24.03 12.77 42.94
N GLN A 467 -22.85 13.40 43.08
CA GLN A 467 -22.71 14.66 43.80
C GLN A 467 -23.27 15.83 42.96
N ASP A 468 -24.57 15.98 43.15
CA ASP A 468 -25.40 17.17 43.09
C ASP A 468 -25.72 17.78 41.71
N ALA A 469 -26.92 17.48 41.20
CA ALA A 469 -27.50 18.13 40.01
C ALA A 469 -27.50 19.67 40.13
N ALA A 470 -27.59 20.21 41.34
CA ALA A 470 -27.48 21.64 41.61
C ALA A 470 -26.06 22.19 41.38
N TYR A 471 -25.02 21.41 41.68
CA TYR A 471 -23.63 21.74 41.37
C TYR A 471 -23.41 21.82 39.86
N TYR A 472 -23.88 20.81 39.12
CA TYR A 472 -23.81 20.76 37.65
C TYR A 472 -24.52 21.95 36.99
N ASP A 473 -25.71 22.32 37.47
CA ASP A 473 -26.48 23.44 36.94
C ASP A 473 -25.83 24.80 37.29
N SER A 474 -25.23 24.92 38.47
CA SER A 474 -24.51 26.13 38.89
C SER A 474 -23.25 26.40 38.04
N CYS A 475 -22.52 25.35 37.62
CA CYS A 475 -21.34 25.51 36.78
C CYS A 475 -21.67 25.80 35.31
N LYS A 476 -22.79 25.28 34.80
CA LYS A 476 -23.30 25.67 33.47
C LYS A 476 -23.77 27.13 33.42
N LYS A 477 -24.38 27.62 34.51
CA LYS A 477 -25.00 28.95 34.59
C LYS A 477 -24.01 30.07 34.91
N ARG A 478 -22.93 29.80 35.64
CA ARG A 478 -22.00 30.85 36.10
C ARG A 478 -20.70 30.87 35.29
N GLN A 479 -20.42 32.00 34.64
CA GLN A 479 -19.13 32.29 33.97
C GLN A 479 -18.04 32.72 34.98
N VAL A 480 -17.95 32.07 36.16
CA VAL A 480 -16.89 32.39 37.13
C VAL A 480 -15.56 31.84 36.63
N ALA A 481 -14.45 32.49 37.00
CA ALA A 481 -13.11 31.98 36.75
C ALA A 481 -12.96 30.58 37.37
N ALA A 482 -12.82 29.56 36.53
CA ALA A 482 -12.58 28.19 36.95
C ALA A 482 -11.10 28.02 37.31
N ALA A 483 -10.82 27.27 38.39
CA ALA A 483 -9.44 26.95 38.74
C ALA A 483 -8.90 25.93 37.71
N PRO A 484 -7.70 26.15 37.12
CA PRO A 484 -7.11 25.18 36.23
C PRO A 484 -6.76 23.89 37.01
N LEU A 485 -7.19 22.75 36.49
CA LEU A 485 -6.95 21.43 37.06
C LEU A 485 -6.34 20.52 35.98
N GLU A 486 -5.11 20.06 36.21
CA GLU A 486 -4.47 19.09 35.32
C GLU A 486 -5.01 17.68 35.56
N LEU A 487 -5.38 17.00 34.48
CA LEU A 487 -5.92 15.65 34.45
C LEU A 487 -5.16 14.79 33.45
N ASP A 488 -5.04 13.50 33.77
CA ASP A 488 -4.62 12.47 32.84
C ASP A 488 -5.84 11.91 32.10
N VAL A 489 -5.88 12.11 30.78
CA VAL A 489 -6.94 11.60 29.91
C VAL A 489 -6.49 10.35 29.22
N TYR A 490 -7.32 9.30 29.31
CA TYR A 490 -7.17 8.08 28.54
C TYR A 490 -8.25 8.02 27.46
N LYS A 491 -7.83 7.93 26.20
CA LYS A 491 -8.71 7.48 25.10
C LYS A 491 -8.65 5.96 25.06
N LYS A 492 -9.70 5.29 25.52
CA LYS A 492 -9.81 3.83 25.58
C LYS A 492 -10.40 3.31 24.27
N LEU A 493 -9.61 2.59 23.49
CA LEU A 493 -10.03 2.06 22.19
C LEU A 493 -10.67 0.66 22.31
N GLY A 494 -11.29 0.22 21.22
CA GLY A 494 -11.91 -1.09 21.12
C GLY A 494 -10.92 -2.24 21.33
N LYS A 495 -11.45 -3.38 21.78
CA LYS A 495 -10.66 -4.59 22.07
C LYS A 495 -10.42 -5.47 20.85
N GLY A 496 -11.21 -5.31 19.79
CA GLY A 496 -11.01 -5.99 18.51
C GLY A 496 -10.32 -5.07 17.51
N PHE A 497 -9.57 -5.61 16.56
CA PHE A 497 -8.99 -4.81 15.49
C PHE A 497 -8.82 -5.59 14.18
N VAL A 498 -8.77 -4.84 13.09
CA VAL A 498 -8.28 -5.28 11.78
C VAL A 498 -7.25 -4.28 11.28
N GLY A 499 -6.31 -4.70 10.46
CA GLY A 499 -5.23 -3.82 10.05
C GLY A 499 -4.41 -4.31 8.86
N VAL A 500 -3.55 -3.41 8.42
CA VAL A 500 -2.49 -3.68 7.45
C VAL A 500 -1.15 -3.53 8.16
N HIS A 501 -0.15 -4.26 7.69
CA HIS A 501 1.20 -4.14 8.21
C HIS A 501 2.23 -4.28 7.10
N GLY A 502 3.41 -3.71 7.31
CA GLY A 502 4.52 -3.82 6.38
C GLY A 502 5.85 -3.70 7.09
N GLY A 503 6.87 -4.36 6.57
CA GLY A 503 8.18 -4.36 7.20
C GLY A 503 9.23 -5.06 6.38
N ALA A 504 10.39 -5.25 7.01
CA ALA A 504 11.49 -6.02 6.44
C ALA A 504 12.21 -6.81 7.53
N VAL A 505 12.71 -7.98 7.15
CA VAL A 505 13.70 -8.72 7.95
C VAL A 505 15.08 -8.48 7.37
N PHE A 506 15.99 -8.00 8.21
CA PHE A 506 17.41 -7.84 7.92
C PHE A 506 18.13 -9.10 8.42
N ALA A 507 18.58 -9.95 7.48
CA ALA A 507 19.22 -11.22 7.79
C ALA A 507 20.57 -11.00 8.50
N VAL A 508 20.70 -11.58 9.70
CA VAL A 508 21.97 -11.66 10.45
C VAL A 508 22.67 -12.96 10.11
N THR A 509 21.91 -14.04 9.98
CA THR A 509 22.35 -15.35 9.47
C THR A 509 21.38 -15.80 8.36
N PRO A 510 21.62 -16.93 7.67
CA PRO A 510 20.63 -17.49 6.76
C PRO A 510 19.26 -17.73 7.43
N ASP A 511 19.29 -18.07 8.73
CA ASP A 511 18.14 -18.54 9.51
C ASP A 511 17.71 -17.56 10.60
N SER A 512 18.25 -16.35 10.67
CA SER A 512 17.85 -15.38 11.70
C SER A 512 18.05 -13.95 11.25
N GLY A 513 17.28 -13.02 11.83
CA GLY A 513 17.36 -11.63 11.45
C GLY A 513 16.60 -10.69 12.37
N VAL A 514 16.85 -9.40 12.19
CA VAL A 514 16.14 -8.32 12.86
C VAL A 514 14.91 -7.97 12.01
N LYS A 515 13.72 -8.04 12.58
CA LYS A 515 12.45 -7.65 11.93
C LYS A 515 12.09 -6.25 12.38
N VAL A 516 11.94 -5.34 11.42
CA VAL A 516 11.36 -4.01 11.63
C VAL A 516 10.01 -4.00 10.93
N GLU A 517 8.99 -3.52 11.63
CA GLU A 517 7.61 -3.57 11.16
C GLU A 517 6.83 -2.33 11.58
N LEU A 518 5.90 -1.92 10.71
CA LEU A 518 4.92 -0.90 10.99
C LEU A 518 3.53 -1.48 10.75
N GLY A 519 2.71 -1.55 11.81
CA GLY A 519 1.30 -1.90 11.75
C GLY A 519 0.41 -0.65 11.75
N VAL A 520 -0.72 -0.73 11.05
CA VAL A 520 -1.82 0.25 11.17
C VAL A 520 -3.10 -0.51 11.45
N MET A 521 -3.69 -0.27 12.62
CA MET A 521 -4.85 -0.97 13.15
C MET A 521 -6.06 -0.04 13.21
N GLN A 522 -7.22 -0.57 12.82
CA GLN A 522 -8.53 0.00 13.05
C GLN A 522 -9.23 -0.81 14.14
N THR A 523 -9.42 -0.19 15.31
CA THR A 523 -10.02 -0.82 16.50
C THR A 523 -11.54 -0.78 16.47
N MET A 524 -12.20 -1.71 17.18
CA MET A 524 -13.65 -1.91 17.28
C MET A 524 -14.05 -2.52 18.65
N PRO A 525 -15.25 -2.25 19.21
CA PRO A 525 -16.31 -1.41 18.65
C PRO A 525 -16.04 0.10 18.80
N THR A 526 -15.29 0.52 19.82
CA THR A 526 -14.84 1.91 19.94
C THR A 526 -13.79 2.17 18.86
N SER A 527 -14.23 2.78 17.76
CA SER A 527 -13.43 3.03 16.58
C SER A 527 -12.28 3.99 16.86
N GLY A 528 -11.08 3.59 16.45
CA GLY A 528 -9.88 4.42 16.51
C GLY A 528 -8.74 3.81 15.69
N GLN A 529 -7.86 4.68 15.19
CA GLN A 529 -6.70 4.30 14.41
C GLN A 529 -5.47 4.24 15.30
N VAL A 530 -4.67 3.19 15.14
CA VAL A 530 -3.42 2.98 15.89
C VAL A 530 -2.31 2.65 14.93
N ILE A 531 -1.16 3.26 15.12
CA ILE A 531 0.09 2.95 14.43
C ILE A 531 0.96 2.18 15.44
N GLU A 532 1.42 1.00 15.06
CA GLU A 532 2.24 0.11 15.89
C GLU A 532 3.59 -0.14 15.20
N PRO A 533 4.59 0.75 15.36
CA PRO A 533 5.98 0.39 15.09
C PRO A 533 6.41 -0.74 16.02
N SER A 534 7.10 -1.74 15.46
CA SER A 534 7.71 -2.81 16.22
C SER A 534 9.10 -3.19 15.71
N LEU A 535 9.91 -3.66 16.64
CA LEU A 535 11.25 -4.18 16.42
C LEU A 535 11.34 -5.55 17.09
N GLY A 536 11.84 -6.54 16.36
CA GLY A 536 12.02 -7.87 16.92
C GLY A 536 13.18 -8.63 16.31
N TYR A 537 13.45 -9.78 16.90
CA TYR A 537 14.41 -10.75 16.37
C TYR A 537 13.66 -12.02 16.02
N VAL A 538 13.92 -12.56 14.82
CA VAL A 538 13.26 -13.75 14.29
C VAL A 538 14.28 -14.84 13.96
N VAL A 539 13.88 -16.09 14.16
CA VAL A 539 14.67 -17.30 13.88
C VAL A 539 13.81 -18.30 13.11
N GLY A 540 14.33 -18.77 11.98
CA GLY A 540 13.75 -19.82 11.16
C GLY A 540 14.25 -21.21 11.57
N PHE A 541 13.39 -22.21 11.49
CA PHE A 541 13.72 -23.61 11.78
C PHE A 541 13.06 -24.61 10.84
#